data_AF-A0A955YPE8-F1
#
_entry.id   AF-A0A955YPE8-F1
#
_cell.length_a   1.000
_cell.length_b   1.000
_cell.length_c   1.000
_cell.angle_alpha   90.00
_cell.angle_beta   90.00
_cell.angle_gamma   90.00
#
_symmetry.space_group_name_H-M   'P 1'
#
loop_
_entity.id
_entity.type
_entity.pdbx_description
1 polymer ?
#
loop_
_entity_poly.entity_id
_entity_poly.type
_entity_poly.pdbx_seq_one_letter_code
_entity_poly.pdbx_strand_id
1 'polypeptide(L)'
;MSATVTIIVTPADDEEAFESMTVDERRRNGHEWVEFQLGSGRLLDTFFMKATDVDLSVLACGDRRREGGVLQTNLLARENVARVIAQLEKLLEVDADATARALGAHAGAGSDVERVAAALSSGTWPDGGDPAEESAAFARQLLVHAVLARDAGMGVCWEYRGKVRV
;
A
#
# COMPACT_ATOMS: atom_id res chain seq x y z
N MET A 1 -0.02 -16.78 -12.07
CA MET A 1 -0.68 -16.09 -10.95
C MET A 1 -0.66 -14.61 -11.27
N SER A 2 -1.84 -13.97 -11.32
CA SER A 2 -1.95 -12.52 -11.43
C SER A 2 -1.44 -11.87 -10.14
N ALA A 3 -0.80 -10.71 -10.25
CA ALA A 3 -0.28 -10.02 -9.08
C ALA A 3 -1.44 -9.37 -8.30
N THR A 4 -1.38 -9.37 -6.97
CA THR A 4 -2.36 -8.70 -6.11
C THR A 4 -1.67 -7.94 -4.98
N VAL A 5 -2.35 -6.90 -4.49
CA VAL A 5 -2.08 -6.29 -3.19
C VAL A 5 -3.31 -6.45 -2.30
N THR A 6 -3.11 -6.87 -1.06
CA THR A 6 -4.19 -6.91 -0.05
C THR A 6 -3.85 -5.94 1.06
N ILE A 7 -4.79 -5.10 1.48
CA ILE A 7 -4.66 -4.26 2.69
C ILE A 7 -5.52 -4.89 3.78
N ILE A 8 -4.99 -4.99 4.99
CA ILE A 8 -5.63 -5.66 6.12
C ILE A 8 -5.51 -4.75 7.36
N VAL A 9 -6.62 -4.46 8.02
CA VAL A 9 -6.66 -3.85 9.35
C VAL A 9 -6.69 -4.98 10.36
N THR A 10 -5.71 -5.02 11.27
CA THR A 10 -5.49 -6.19 12.14
C THR A 10 -4.88 -5.78 13.47
N PRO A 11 -5.12 -6.54 14.55
CA PRO A 11 -4.36 -6.38 15.78
C PRO A 11 -2.86 -6.39 15.47
N ALA A 12 -2.18 -5.33 15.90
CA ALA A 12 -0.74 -5.12 15.74
C ALA A 12 -0.21 -4.54 17.05
N ASP A 13 -0.60 -5.18 18.15
CA ASP A 13 -0.23 -4.80 19.52
C ASP A 13 1.22 -5.20 19.86
N ASP A 14 1.74 -6.18 19.11
CA ASP A 14 3.04 -6.80 19.28
C ASP A 14 3.60 -7.14 17.88
N GLU A 15 4.73 -6.54 17.55
CA GLU A 15 5.44 -6.72 16.27
C GLU A 15 5.86 -8.18 16.08
N GLU A 16 6.41 -8.84 17.11
CA GLU A 16 6.85 -10.23 17.04
C GLU A 16 5.65 -11.16 16.83
N ALA A 17 4.54 -10.89 17.53
CA ALA A 17 3.30 -11.64 17.33
C ALA A 17 2.79 -11.49 15.90
N PHE A 18 2.81 -10.28 15.35
CA PHE A 18 2.40 -10.03 13.97
C PHE A 18 3.32 -10.73 12.94
N GLU A 19 4.63 -10.70 13.15
CA GLU A 19 5.60 -11.41 12.31
C GLU A 19 5.40 -12.92 12.30
N SER A 20 4.94 -13.48 13.44
CA SER A 20 4.66 -14.91 13.57
C SER A 20 3.39 -15.35 12.80
N MET A 21 2.46 -14.42 12.55
CA MET A 21 1.19 -14.72 11.87
C MET A 21 1.37 -14.96 10.37
N THR A 22 0.70 -15.99 9.86
CA THR A 22 0.48 -16.17 8.43
C THR A 22 -0.55 -15.17 7.90
N VAL A 23 -0.51 -14.91 6.60
CA VAL A 23 -1.55 -14.10 5.93
C VAL A 23 -2.96 -14.56 6.28
N ASP A 24 -3.21 -15.86 6.18
CA ASP A 24 -4.56 -16.40 6.31
C ASP A 24 -5.04 -16.31 7.78
N GLU A 25 -4.11 -16.19 8.73
CA GLU A 25 -4.41 -15.83 10.12
C GLU A 25 -4.69 -14.35 10.26
N ARG A 26 -3.91 -13.46 9.61
CA ARG A 26 -4.17 -12.02 9.60
C ARG A 26 -5.51 -11.67 8.96
N ARG A 27 -5.88 -12.32 7.85
CA ARG A 27 -7.19 -12.13 7.21
C ARG A 27 -8.34 -12.67 8.07
N ARG A 28 -8.12 -13.75 8.84
CA ARG A 28 -9.15 -14.31 9.75
C ARG A 28 -9.32 -13.51 11.03
N ASN A 29 -8.23 -13.00 11.57
CA ASN A 29 -8.20 -12.26 12.83
C ASN A 29 -8.30 -10.74 12.63
N GLY A 30 -8.16 -10.29 11.39
CA GLY A 30 -8.27 -8.89 11.01
C GLY A 30 -9.70 -8.39 11.10
N HIS A 31 -9.82 -7.10 11.39
CA HIS A 31 -11.09 -6.39 11.44
C HIS A 31 -11.71 -6.23 10.05
N GLU A 32 -10.87 -5.88 9.06
CA GLU A 32 -11.29 -5.64 7.69
C GLU A 32 -10.13 -5.93 6.74
N TRP A 33 -10.43 -6.37 5.53
CA TRP A 33 -9.44 -6.49 4.47
C TRP A 33 -10.06 -6.32 3.09
N VAL A 34 -9.24 -5.85 2.15
CA VAL A 34 -9.58 -5.69 0.74
C VAL A 34 -8.42 -6.16 -0.12
N GLU A 35 -8.74 -6.83 -1.24
CA GLU A 35 -7.75 -7.31 -2.21
C GLU A 35 -7.97 -6.62 -3.56
N PHE A 36 -6.87 -6.17 -4.16
CA PHE A 36 -6.85 -5.50 -5.45
C PHE A 36 -5.96 -6.26 -6.44
N GLN A 37 -6.40 -6.35 -7.69
CA GLN A 37 -5.60 -6.92 -8.78
C GLN A 37 -4.59 -5.88 -9.29
N LEU A 38 -3.34 -6.29 -9.47
CA LEU A 38 -2.26 -5.45 -9.97
C LEU A 38 -1.99 -5.78 -11.44
N GLY A 39 -2.32 -4.83 -12.32
CA GLY A 39 -1.95 -4.89 -13.73
C GLY A 39 -0.45 -4.62 -13.94
N SER A 40 0.13 -3.73 -13.14
CA SER A 40 1.56 -3.36 -13.27
C SER A 40 2.52 -4.46 -12.80
N GLY A 41 2.11 -5.28 -11.82
CA GLY A 41 2.99 -6.24 -11.13
C GLY A 41 4.12 -5.58 -10.34
N ARG A 42 3.96 -4.31 -9.94
CA ARG A 42 4.91 -3.54 -9.13
C ARG A 42 4.58 -3.61 -7.64
N LEU A 43 5.62 -3.43 -6.81
CA LEU A 43 5.48 -3.15 -5.38
C LEU A 43 5.08 -1.68 -5.20
N LEU A 44 3.78 -1.44 -5.03
CA LEU A 44 3.20 -0.09 -5.09
C LEU A 44 3.65 0.82 -3.95
N ASP A 45 3.87 0.26 -2.77
CA ASP A 45 4.42 0.94 -1.60
C ASP A 45 5.85 1.43 -1.84
N THR A 46 6.70 0.55 -2.36
CA THR A 46 8.09 0.88 -2.70
C THR A 46 8.15 1.90 -3.82
N PHE A 47 7.27 1.76 -4.82
CA PHE A 47 7.14 2.72 -5.91
C PHE A 47 6.73 4.10 -5.37
N PHE A 48 5.72 4.15 -4.50
CA PHE A 48 5.23 5.39 -3.90
C PHE A 48 6.30 6.08 -3.03
N MET A 49 6.95 5.33 -2.13
CA MET A 49 8.02 5.86 -1.27
C MET A 49 9.20 6.39 -2.08
N LYS A 50 9.63 5.68 -3.13
CA LYS A 50 10.70 6.15 -4.02
C LYS A 50 10.32 7.38 -4.83
N ALA A 51 9.08 7.46 -5.28
CA ALA A 51 8.61 8.62 -6.05
C ALA A 51 8.48 9.88 -5.19
N THR A 52 8.06 9.73 -3.92
CA THR A 52 7.70 10.85 -3.04
C THR A 52 8.75 11.17 -1.97
N ASP A 53 9.80 10.35 -1.86
CA ASP A 53 10.81 10.42 -0.80
C ASP A 53 10.22 10.35 0.62
N VAL A 54 9.01 9.77 0.76
CA VAL A 54 8.39 9.57 2.06
C VAL A 54 8.83 8.24 2.65
N ASP A 55 9.13 8.25 3.95
CA ASP A 55 9.23 7.03 4.74
C ASP A 55 7.91 6.78 5.47
N LEU A 56 7.19 5.73 5.05
CA LEU A 56 6.01 5.23 5.75
C LEU A 56 6.39 4.34 6.96
N SER A 57 7.69 4.19 7.24
CA SER A 57 8.33 3.34 8.27
C SER A 57 7.73 1.96 8.33
N VAL A 58 7.85 1.30 7.18
CA VAL A 58 7.30 0.00 6.92
C VAL A 58 8.22 -1.07 7.48
N LEU A 59 7.69 -1.91 8.37
CA LEU A 59 8.38 -3.13 8.80
C LEU A 59 8.08 -4.22 7.78
N ALA A 60 9.10 -4.65 7.03
CA ALA A 60 8.97 -5.71 6.05
C ALA A 60 9.14 -7.08 6.73
N CYS A 61 8.07 -7.87 6.78
CA CYS A 61 8.11 -9.25 7.27
C CYS A 61 8.35 -10.20 6.08
N GLY A 62 9.45 -10.97 6.18
CA GLY A 62 10.20 -11.53 5.06
C GLY A 62 9.48 -12.44 4.04
N ASP A 63 10.09 -12.44 2.86
CA ASP A 63 9.72 -13.17 1.64
C ASP A 63 9.60 -14.68 1.84
N ARG A 64 8.37 -15.19 1.96
CA ARG A 64 8.16 -16.62 1.69
C ARG A 64 8.10 -16.81 0.18
N ARG A 65 9.23 -17.20 -0.43
CA ARG A 65 9.22 -17.74 -1.80
C ARG A 65 8.26 -18.92 -1.83
N ARG A 66 7.07 -18.73 -2.40
CA ARG A 66 6.15 -19.82 -2.73
C ARG A 66 6.36 -20.17 -4.20
N GLU A 67 6.11 -21.43 -4.58
CA GLU A 67 6.07 -21.79 -6.00
C GLU A 67 5.11 -20.85 -6.74
N GLY A 68 5.63 -20.10 -7.71
CA GLY A 68 4.84 -19.22 -8.58
C GLY A 68 4.91 -17.71 -8.30
N GLY A 69 5.58 -17.24 -7.24
CA GLY A 69 5.73 -15.79 -6.98
C GLY A 69 6.38 -15.40 -5.65
N VAL A 70 6.43 -14.10 -5.39
CA VAL A 70 6.84 -13.48 -4.12
C VAL A 70 5.59 -13.18 -3.30
N LEU A 71 5.68 -13.45 -2.00
CA LEU A 71 4.78 -12.89 -0.98
C LEU A 71 5.61 -11.93 -0.14
N GLN A 72 5.36 -10.63 -0.27
CA GLN A 72 5.97 -9.60 0.57
C GLN A 72 4.89 -9.07 1.50
N THR A 73 5.16 -9.08 2.81
CA THR A 73 4.29 -8.44 3.80
C THR A 73 4.97 -7.20 4.34
N ASN A 74 4.20 -6.14 4.44
CA ASN A 74 4.58 -4.89 5.04
C ASN A 74 3.62 -4.57 6.19
N LEU A 75 4.13 -4.05 7.29
CA LEU A 75 3.36 -3.70 8.49
C LEU A 75 3.54 -2.22 8.85
N LEU A 76 2.43 -1.61 9.23
CA LEU A 76 2.32 -0.38 9.99
C LEU A 76 1.77 -0.71 11.39
N ALA A 77 2.65 -0.73 12.39
CA ALA A 77 2.28 -0.97 13.79
C ALA A 77 1.40 0.16 14.34
N ARG A 78 0.58 -0.15 15.34
CA ARG A 78 -0.45 0.76 15.89
C ARG A 78 0.11 2.12 16.28
N GLU A 79 1.26 2.15 16.94
CA GLU A 79 1.93 3.38 17.39
C GLU A 79 2.40 4.27 16.25
N ASN A 80 2.61 3.71 15.06
CA ASN A 80 3.03 4.44 13.85
C ASN A 80 1.85 4.91 13.01
N VAL A 81 0.64 4.35 13.19
CA VAL A 81 -0.54 4.65 12.37
C VAL A 81 -0.85 6.15 12.33
N ALA A 82 -0.89 6.82 13.48
CA ALA A 82 -1.23 8.24 13.55
C ALA A 82 -0.24 9.14 12.79
N ARG A 83 1.05 8.81 12.84
CA ARG A 83 2.09 9.55 12.10
C ARG A 83 1.95 9.33 10.59
N VAL A 84 1.72 8.09 10.17
CA VAL A 84 1.56 7.77 8.74
C VAL A 84 0.29 8.38 8.15
N ILE A 85 -0.81 8.43 8.92
CA ILE A 85 -2.02 9.19 8.52
C ILE A 85 -1.64 10.63 8.21
N ALA A 86 -0.95 11.33 9.12
CA ALA A 86 -0.59 12.73 8.90
C ALA A 86 0.33 12.93 7.67
N GLN A 87 1.25 11.99 7.42
CA GLN A 87 2.10 12.02 6.21
C GLN A 87 1.28 11.81 4.93
N LEU A 88 0.37 10.82 4.93
CA LEU A 88 -0.50 10.54 3.79
C LEU A 88 -1.49 11.69 3.55
N GLU A 89 -2.13 12.24 4.58
CA GLU A 89 -3.01 13.41 4.45
C GLU A 89 -2.27 14.59 3.84
N LYS A 90 -1.04 14.86 4.27
CA LYS A 90 -0.22 15.91 3.66
C LYS A 90 0.03 15.64 2.16
N LEU A 91 0.49 14.44 1.81
CA LEU A 91 0.82 14.10 0.42
C LEU A 91 -0.41 14.06 -0.51
N LEU A 92 -1.54 13.57 0.00
CA LEU A 92 -2.75 13.32 -0.78
C LEU A 92 -3.71 14.51 -0.84
N GLU A 93 -3.67 15.42 0.14
CA GLU A 93 -4.58 16.57 0.21
C GLU A 93 -3.86 17.92 0.03
N VAL A 94 -2.71 18.09 0.67
CA VAL A 94 -1.98 19.38 0.64
C VAL A 94 -1.05 19.45 -0.56
N ASP A 95 -0.28 18.38 -0.79
CA ASP A 95 0.74 18.29 -1.82
C ASP A 95 0.29 17.40 -3.00
N ALA A 96 -1.03 17.25 -3.22
CA ALA A 96 -1.62 16.30 -4.16
C ALA A 96 -1.05 16.44 -5.59
N ASP A 97 -0.99 17.67 -6.10
CA ASP A 97 -0.45 17.95 -7.44
C ASP A 97 1.03 17.60 -7.57
N ALA A 98 1.83 17.91 -6.53
CA ALA A 98 3.25 17.59 -6.51
C ALA A 98 3.45 16.07 -6.45
N THR A 99 2.64 15.38 -5.64
CA THR A 99 2.63 13.92 -5.51
C THR A 99 2.26 13.23 -6.82
N ALA A 100 1.20 13.70 -7.51
CA ALA A 100 0.79 13.16 -8.80
C ALA A 100 1.90 13.29 -9.86
N ARG A 101 2.53 14.45 -9.93
CA ARG A 101 3.65 14.71 -10.84
C ARG A 101 4.87 13.85 -10.51
N ALA A 102 5.18 13.67 -9.23
CA ALA A 102 6.29 12.84 -8.78
C ALA A 102 6.08 11.37 -9.17
N LEU A 103 4.87 10.84 -8.96
CA LEU A 103 4.50 9.48 -9.37
C LEU A 103 4.57 9.30 -10.90
N GLY A 104 3.98 10.22 -11.66
CA GLY A 104 4.02 10.17 -13.12
C GLY A 104 5.43 10.26 -13.68
N ALA A 105 6.27 11.15 -13.12
CA ALA A 105 7.68 11.25 -13.48
C ALA A 105 8.46 9.98 -13.15
N HIS A 106 8.14 9.31 -12.04
CA HIS A 106 8.77 8.05 -11.64
C HIS A 106 8.36 6.87 -12.54
N ALA A 107 7.12 6.83 -13.03
CA ALA A 107 6.66 5.82 -13.99
C ALA A 107 7.31 5.97 -15.38
N GLY A 108 7.66 7.20 -15.76
CA GLY A 108 8.33 7.51 -17.02
C GLY A 108 7.38 7.88 -18.16
N ALA A 109 7.89 7.83 -19.40
CA ALA A 109 7.15 8.28 -20.58
C ALA A 109 5.93 7.38 -20.83
N GLY A 110 4.73 7.91 -20.59
CA GLY A 110 3.47 7.20 -20.79
C GLY A 110 2.48 7.32 -19.63
N SER A 111 2.91 7.80 -18.46
CA SER A 111 2.00 8.04 -17.34
C SER A 111 1.20 9.32 -17.53
N ASP A 112 -0.10 9.24 -17.28
CA ASP A 112 -1.04 10.36 -17.36
C ASP A 112 -1.24 10.97 -15.98
N VAL A 113 -0.62 12.13 -15.75
CA VAL A 113 -0.66 12.83 -14.45
C VAL A 113 -2.10 13.18 -14.01
N GLU A 114 -3.02 13.45 -14.95
CA GLU A 114 -4.41 13.76 -14.60
C GLU A 114 -5.12 12.51 -14.05
N ARG A 115 -4.86 11.34 -14.66
CA ARG A 115 -5.37 10.06 -14.16
C ARG A 115 -4.75 9.68 -12.82
N VAL A 116 -3.45 9.92 -12.63
CA VAL A 116 -2.77 9.72 -11.35
C VAL A 116 -3.40 10.60 -10.26
N ALA A 117 -3.65 11.88 -10.56
CA ALA A 117 -4.31 12.80 -9.62
C ALA A 117 -5.74 12.36 -9.28
N ALA A 118 -6.51 11.87 -10.27
CA ALA A 118 -7.84 11.32 -10.04
C ALA A 118 -7.81 10.06 -9.16
N ALA A 119 -6.82 9.20 -9.35
CA ALA A 119 -6.60 8.02 -8.51
C ALA A 119 -6.20 8.39 -7.07
N LEU A 120 -5.31 9.37 -6.89
CA LEU A 120 -4.94 9.91 -5.56
C LEU A 120 -6.16 10.44 -4.82
N SER A 121 -7.01 11.20 -5.51
CA SER A 121 -8.18 11.83 -4.90
C SER A 121 -9.27 10.82 -4.55
N SER A 122 -9.62 9.91 -5.47
CA SER A 122 -10.77 9.02 -5.30
C SER A 122 -10.45 7.68 -4.62
N GLY A 123 -9.21 7.20 -4.74
CA GLY A 123 -8.85 5.84 -4.34
C GLY A 123 -9.47 4.76 -5.22
N THR A 124 -10.10 5.15 -6.34
CA THR A 124 -10.65 4.21 -7.32
C THR A 124 -9.51 3.40 -7.91
N TRP A 125 -9.65 2.08 -7.85
CA TRP A 125 -8.62 1.20 -8.38
C TRP A 125 -8.60 1.23 -9.92
N PRO A 126 -7.46 1.54 -10.57
CA PRO A 126 -7.37 1.60 -12.02
C PRO A 126 -7.31 0.20 -12.64
N ASP A 127 -7.77 0.08 -13.89
CA ASP A 127 -7.73 -1.15 -14.69
C ASP A 127 -6.59 -1.16 -15.74
N GLY A 128 -5.94 -0.02 -15.96
CA GLY A 128 -4.97 0.20 -17.05
C GLY A 128 -3.57 -0.35 -16.79
N GLY A 129 -3.24 -0.77 -15.58
CA GLY A 129 -1.93 -1.33 -15.23
C GLY A 129 -0.78 -0.31 -15.18
N ASP A 130 -1.06 0.99 -15.17
CA ASP A 130 -0.05 2.03 -14.91
C ASP A 130 0.35 1.98 -13.41
N PRO A 131 1.62 1.70 -13.08
CA PRO A 131 2.06 1.67 -11.69
C PRO A 131 1.89 3.00 -10.96
N ALA A 132 1.92 4.15 -11.63
CA ALA A 132 1.69 5.45 -10.97
C ALA A 132 0.22 5.60 -10.53
N GLU A 133 -0.73 5.24 -11.39
CA GLU A 133 -2.16 5.25 -11.05
C GLU A 133 -2.45 4.22 -9.94
N GLU A 134 -1.91 3.01 -10.05
CA GLU A 134 -2.09 1.97 -9.03
C GLU A 134 -1.48 2.38 -7.68
N SER A 135 -0.26 2.96 -7.67
CA SER A 135 0.37 3.47 -6.44
C SER A 135 -0.39 4.63 -5.83
N ALA A 136 -0.96 5.51 -6.65
CA ALA A 136 -1.84 6.59 -6.20
C ALA A 136 -3.10 6.07 -5.52
N ALA A 137 -3.81 5.15 -6.16
CA ALA A 137 -4.99 4.50 -5.60
C ALA A 137 -4.64 3.74 -4.30
N PHE A 138 -3.51 3.03 -4.29
CA PHE A 138 -3.01 2.34 -3.11
C PHE A 138 -2.75 3.28 -1.94
N ALA A 139 -2.08 4.42 -2.15
CA ALA A 139 -1.80 5.37 -1.08
C ALA A 139 -3.09 5.92 -0.45
N ARG A 140 -4.11 6.21 -1.27
CA ARG A 140 -5.43 6.63 -0.80
C ARG A 140 -6.15 5.51 -0.03
N GLN A 141 -6.13 4.29 -0.54
CA GLN A 141 -6.71 3.13 0.16
C GLN A 141 -5.98 2.88 1.49
N LEU A 142 -4.67 3.01 1.53
CA LEU A 142 -3.88 2.90 2.75
C LEU A 142 -4.28 3.96 3.77
N LEU A 143 -4.48 5.22 3.36
CA LEU A 143 -4.98 6.26 4.26
C LEU A 143 -6.35 5.90 4.85
N VAL A 144 -7.29 5.44 4.02
CA VAL A 144 -8.64 5.02 4.49
C VAL A 144 -8.52 3.92 5.55
N HIS A 145 -7.72 2.88 5.28
CA HIS A 145 -7.56 1.76 6.21
C HIS A 145 -6.74 2.13 7.44
N ALA A 146 -5.79 3.06 7.33
CA ALA A 146 -5.05 3.58 8.47
C ALA A 146 -5.95 4.37 9.41
N VAL A 147 -6.88 5.19 8.90
CA VAL A 147 -7.88 5.88 9.72
C VAL A 147 -8.77 4.88 10.45
N LEU A 148 -9.27 3.85 9.76
CA LEU A 148 -10.04 2.77 10.39
C LEU A 148 -9.24 2.05 11.48
N ALA A 149 -7.97 1.72 11.21
CA ALA A 149 -7.09 1.07 12.17
C ALA A 149 -6.85 1.93 13.40
N ARG A 150 -6.61 3.24 13.24
CA ARG A 150 -6.46 4.18 14.35
C ARG A 150 -7.69 4.17 15.25
N ASP A 151 -8.87 4.29 14.66
CA ASP A 151 -10.13 4.39 15.40
C ASP A 151 -10.47 3.06 16.11
N ALA A 152 -10.01 1.94 15.56
CA ALA A 152 -10.12 0.60 16.16
C ALA A 152 -8.98 0.25 17.14
N GLY A 153 -7.95 1.11 17.29
CA GLY A 153 -6.77 0.81 18.10
C GLY A 153 -5.94 -0.37 17.56
N MET A 154 -5.83 -0.49 16.24
CA MET A 154 -5.18 -1.57 15.48
C MET A 154 -4.01 -1.05 14.63
N GLY A 155 -3.31 -1.96 13.94
CA GLY A 155 -2.36 -1.62 12.87
C GLY A 155 -2.92 -1.93 11.48
N VAL A 156 -2.11 -1.66 10.47
CA VAL A 156 -2.41 -2.00 9.07
C VAL A 156 -1.27 -2.82 8.52
N CYS A 157 -1.57 -3.87 7.78
CA CYS A 157 -0.59 -4.51 6.93
C CYS A 157 -1.04 -4.57 5.48
N TRP A 158 -0.09 -4.68 4.57
CA TRP A 158 -0.39 -4.97 3.19
C TRP A 158 0.55 -6.01 2.62
N GLU A 159 0.01 -6.77 1.69
CA GLU A 159 0.68 -7.93 1.15
C GLU A 159 0.65 -7.93 -0.35
N TYR A 160 1.84 -7.98 -0.96
CA TYR A 160 1.99 -8.22 -2.37
C TYR A 160 2.10 -9.72 -2.63
N ARG A 161 1.30 -10.24 -3.57
CA ARG A 161 1.39 -11.63 -4.06
C ARG A 161 1.54 -11.62 -5.57
N GLY A 162 2.67 -12.05 -6.10
CA GLY A 162 2.86 -12.13 -7.56
C GLY A 162 4.31 -12.26 -8.01
N LYS A 163 4.53 -12.28 -9.33
CA LYS A 163 5.89 -12.15 -9.89
C LYS A 163 6.25 -10.67 -9.91
N VAL A 164 7.23 -10.25 -9.12
CA VAL A 164 7.71 -8.85 -9.10
C VAL A 164 8.28 -8.50 -10.48
N ARG A 165 7.77 -7.43 -11.09
CA ARG A 165 8.37 -6.83 -12.29
C ARG A 165 9.31 -5.69 -11.84
N VAL A 166 10.57 -5.78 -12.25
CA VAL A 166 11.62 -4.77 -12.00
C VAL A 166 11.61 -3.71 -13.08
#